data_AF-A0A944MKR0-F1
#
_entry.id   AF-A0A944MKR0-F1
#
_cell.length_a   1.000
_cell.length_b   1.000
_cell.length_c   1.000
_cell.angle_alpha   90.00
_cell.angle_beta   90.00
_cell.angle_gamma   90.00
#
_symmetry.space_group_name_H-M   'P 1'
#
loop_
_entity.id
_entity.type
_entity.pdbx_description
1 polymer ?
#
loop_
_entity_poly.entity_id
_entity_poly.type
_entity_poly.pdbx_seq_one_letter_code
_entity_poly.pdbx_strand_id
1 'polypeptide(L)'
;MASFTAVFDACVLYPAHLRDLLMSVAMRDQFRAKWTVEIQKEWVNNLLENRPDLKVEQLQWTVEQMNKAVPDCLVENYEEIIDSL
;
A
#
# COMPACT_ATOMS: atom_id res chain seq x y z
N MET A 1 0.45 21.72 -1.17
CA MET A 1 -0.29 20.51 -1.58
C MET A 1 0.44 19.92 -2.78
N ALA A 2 0.80 18.64 -2.73
CA ALA A 2 1.41 17.98 -3.88
C ALA A 2 0.45 17.98 -5.08
N SER A 3 0.96 18.29 -6.27
CA SER A 3 0.16 18.45 -7.49
C SER A 3 -0.24 17.11 -8.13
N PHE A 4 0.40 16.00 -7.73
CA PHE A 4 0.20 14.69 -8.36
C PHE A 4 -0.22 13.62 -7.36
N THR A 5 -1.05 12.70 -7.84
CA THR A 5 -1.52 11.52 -7.12
C THR A 5 -0.90 10.29 -7.78
N ALA A 6 -0.35 9.39 -6.98
CA ALA A 6 0.23 8.14 -7.45
C ALA A 6 -0.44 6.97 -6.73
N VAL A 7 -0.99 6.04 -7.50
CA VAL A 7 -1.50 4.76 -6.96
C VAL A 7 -0.34 3.79 -6.91
N PHE A 8 -0.05 3.25 -5.73
CA PHE A 8 0.94 2.20 -5.57
C PHE A 8 0.32 0.85 -5.89
N ASP A 9 1.00 0.08 -6.72
CA ASP A 9 0.64 -1.29 -7.03
C ASP A 9 1.29 -2.30 -6.07
N ALA A 10 0.76 -3.51 -5.99
CA ALA A 10 1.31 -4.57 -5.16
C ALA A 10 2.77 -4.90 -5.53
N CYS A 11 3.13 -4.80 -6.81
CA CYS A 11 4.49 -5.10 -7.27
C CYS A 11 5.56 -4.14 -6.69
N VAL A 12 5.20 -2.89 -6.38
CA VAL A 12 6.15 -1.92 -5.79
C VAL A 12 6.17 -1.97 -4.27
N LEU A 13 5.10 -2.50 -3.65
CA LEU A 13 4.99 -2.68 -2.20
C LEU A 13 5.57 -4.02 -1.72
N TYR A 14 5.67 -5.02 -2.60
CA TYR A 14 6.17 -6.34 -2.28
C TYR A 14 7.65 -6.34 -1.81
N PRO A 15 8.61 -5.76 -2.56
CA PRO A 15 10.00 -5.72 -2.12
C PRO A 15 10.16 -4.73 -0.97
N ALA A 16 10.67 -5.20 0.18
CA ALA A 16 10.77 -4.38 1.39
C ALA A 16 11.54 -3.06 1.21
N HIS A 17 12.62 -3.08 0.42
CA HIS A 17 13.45 -1.89 0.16
C HIS A 17 12.73 -0.85 -0.70
N LEU A 18 11.96 -1.29 -1.70
CA LEU A 18 11.22 -0.38 -2.58
C LEU A 18 10.04 0.24 -1.84
N ARG A 19 9.32 -0.57 -1.06
CA ARG A 19 8.27 -0.10 -0.16
C ARG A 19 8.79 0.95 0.81
N ASP A 20 9.90 0.69 1.49
CA ASP A 20 10.50 1.62 2.45
C ASP A 20 10.85 2.97 1.80
N LEU A 21 11.50 2.94 0.63
CA LEU A 21 11.80 4.13 -0.14
C LEU A 21 10.53 4.91 -0.50
N LEU A 22 9.53 4.24 -1.09
CA LEU A 22 8.29 4.87 -1.52
C LEU A 22 7.51 5.48 -0.36
N MET A 23 7.44 4.77 0.78
CA MET A 23 6.83 5.29 2.00
C MET A 23 7.57 6.52 2.53
N SER A 24 8.91 6.51 2.54
CA SER A 24 9.71 7.66 2.99
C SER A 24 9.48 8.92 2.15
N VAL A 25 9.23 8.76 0.85
CA VAL A 25 8.92 9.88 -0.06
C VAL A 25 7.47 10.33 0.10
N ALA A 26 6.54 9.39 0.25
CA ALA A 26 5.12 9.67 0.50
C ALA A 26 4.90 10.49 1.78
N MET A 27 5.63 10.16 2.86
CA MET A 27 5.58 10.90 4.13
C MET A 27 6.12 12.33 4.05
N ARG A 28 6.82 12.71 2.98
CA ARG A 28 7.37 14.06 2.76
C ARG A 28 6.47 14.92 1.88
N ASP A 29 5.23 14.53 1.68
CA ASP A 29 4.23 15.23 0.87
C ASP A 29 4.72 15.59 -0.55
N GLN A 30 5.63 14.79 -1.12
CA GLN A 30 6.07 14.99 -2.50
C GLN A 30 4.95 14.61 -3.48
N PHE A 31 4.11 13.65 -3.11
CA PHE A 31 2.89 13.25 -3.81
C PHE A 31 1.84 12.67 -2.87
N ARG A 32 0.61 12.61 -3.35
CA ARG A 32 -0.48 11.90 -2.66
C ARG A 32 -0.39 10.42 -3.05
N ALA A 33 0.18 9.61 -2.16
CA ALA A 33 0.20 8.17 -2.34
C ALA A 33 -1.19 7.60 -2.05
N LYS A 34 -1.66 6.70 -2.91
CA LYS A 34 -2.95 6.03 -2.77
C LYS A 34 -2.78 4.52 -2.97
N TRP A 35 -3.57 3.72 -2.25
CA TRP A 35 -3.68 2.28 -2.46
C TRP A 35 -5.03 1.78 -1.93
N THR A 36 -5.41 0.57 -2.31
CA THR A 36 -6.64 -0.09 -1.86
C THR A 36 -6.32 -1.23 -0.89
N VAL A 37 -7.35 -1.77 -0.24
CA VAL A 37 -7.22 -2.96 0.62
C VAL A 37 -6.78 -4.17 -0.21
N GLU A 38 -7.23 -4.26 -1.45
CA GLU A 38 -6.96 -5.34 -2.41
C GLU A 38 -5.47 -5.39 -2.75
N ILE A 39 -4.89 -4.22 -3.06
CA ILE A 39 -3.45 -4.08 -3.32
C ILE A 39 -2.64 -4.51 -2.10
N GLN A 40 -3.08 -4.12 -0.90
CA GLN A 40 -2.40 -4.50 0.34
C GLN A 40 -2.47 -6.01 0.59
N LYS A 41 -3.64 -6.63 0.37
CA LYS A 41 -3.82 -8.08 0.47
C LYS A 41 -2.92 -8.82 -0.52
N GLU A 42 -2.82 -8.34 -1.76
CA GLU A 42 -2.04 -9.00 -2.80
C GLU A 42 -0.56 -9.11 -2.42
N TRP A 43 0.10 -8.00 -2.07
CA TRP A 43 1.53 -8.07 -1.72
C TRP A 43 1.78 -8.83 -0.41
N VAL A 44 0.86 -8.74 0.57
CA VAL A 44 0.98 -9.48 1.84
C VAL A 44 0.87 -10.98 1.61
N ASN A 45 -0.14 -11.43 0.86
CA ASN A 45 -0.36 -12.85 0.56
C ASN A 45 0.83 -13.43 -0.22
N ASN A 46 1.24 -12.74 -1.29
CA ASN A 46 2.40 -13.16 -2.08
C ASN A 46 3.66 -13.23 -1.22
N LEU A 47 3.84 -12.31 -0.27
CA LEU A 47 5.03 -12.30 0.58
C LEU A 47 5.01 -13.46 1.58
N LEU A 48 3.85 -13.80 2.16
CA LEU A 48 3.69 -14.95 3.04
C LEU A 48 3.95 -16.28 2.32
N GLU A 49 3.47 -16.40 1.08
CA GLU A 49 3.69 -17.58 0.24
C GLU A 49 5.19 -17.78 -0.07
N ASN A 50 5.89 -16.70 -0.41
CA ASN A 50 7.31 -16.75 -0.77
C ASN A 50 8.27 -16.76 0.42
N ARG A 51 7.81 -16.31 1.59
CA ARG A 51 8.58 -16.24 2.84
C ARG A 51 7.80 -16.79 4.03
N PRO A 52 7.68 -18.13 4.14
CA PRO A 52 6.98 -18.78 5.25
C PRO A 52 7.60 -18.53 6.62
N ASP A 53 8.81 -17.97 6.68
CA ASP A 53 9.47 -17.54 7.91
C ASP A 53 8.83 -16.28 8.53
N LEU A 54 8.06 -15.51 7.76
CA LEU A 54 7.37 -14.32 8.23
C LEU A 54 6.04 -14.66 8.88
N LYS A 55 5.70 -13.91 9.93
CA LYS A 55 4.42 -14.05 10.62
C LYS A 55 3.39 -13.10 10.02
N VAL A 56 2.17 -13.60 9.84
CA VAL A 56 1.03 -12.82 9.30
C VAL A 56 0.81 -11.54 10.10
N GLU A 57 0.93 -11.63 11.42
CA GLU A 57 0.70 -10.51 12.34
C GLU A 57 1.73 -9.39 12.13
N GLN A 58 2.96 -9.70 11.74
CA GLN A 58 4.00 -8.70 11.45
C GLN A 58 3.68 -7.92 10.17
N LEU A 59 3.14 -8.59 9.16
CA LEU A 59 2.75 -7.95 7.90
C LEU A 59 1.48 -7.12 8.07
N GLN A 60 0.50 -7.62 8.83
CA GLN A 60 -0.70 -6.85 9.20
C GLN A 60 -0.32 -5.58 9.98
N TRP A 61 0.57 -5.70 10.96
CA TRP A 61 1.09 -4.53 11.68
C TRP A 61 1.76 -3.53 10.72
N THR A 62 2.55 -4.02 9.75
CA THR A 62 3.18 -3.18 8.73
C THR A 62 2.14 -2.42 7.89
N VAL A 63 1.10 -3.11 7.43
CA VAL A 63 -0.03 -2.51 6.69
C VAL A 63 -0.69 -1.39 7.51
N GLU A 64 -0.97 -1.64 8.79
CA GLU A 64 -1.54 -0.61 9.67
C GLU A 64 -0.62 0.60 9.83
N GLN A 65 0.69 0.39 9.97
CA GLN A 65 1.65 1.49 10.06
C GLN A 65 1.69 2.31 8.76
N MET A 66 1.64 1.65 7.60
CA MET A 66 1.57 2.33 6.31
C MET A 66 0.33 3.24 6.23
N ASN A 67 -0.83 2.72 6.62
CA ASN A 67 -2.09 3.48 6.60
C ASN A 67 -2.09 4.66 7.59
N LYS A 68 -1.42 4.50 8.75
CA LYS A 68 -1.26 5.58 9.74
C LYS A 68 -0.24 6.64 9.31
N ALA A 69 0.80 6.25 8.58
CA ALA A 69 1.91 7.13 8.21
C ALA A 69 1.55 8.12 7.09
N VAL A 70 0.62 7.76 6.21
CA VAL A 70 0.20 8.60 5.08
C VAL A 70 -1.29 8.92 5.22
N PRO A 71 -1.67 10.15 5.58
CA PRO A 71 -3.07 10.55 5.65
C PRO A 71 -3.78 10.41 4.31
N ASP A 72 -5.07 10.03 4.34
CA ASP A 72 -5.89 9.88 3.12
C ASP A 72 -5.27 8.92 2.08
N CYS A 73 -4.49 7.92 2.49
CA CYS A 73 -3.87 6.99 1.55
C CYS A 73 -4.83 5.89 1.04
N LEU A 74 -5.75 5.45 1.90
CA LEU A 74 -6.62 4.32 1.62
C LEU A 74 -7.80 4.76 0.75
N VAL A 75 -7.93 4.13 -0.41
CA VAL A 75 -9.08 4.29 -1.31
C VAL A 75 -10.04 3.14 -1.07
N GLU A 76 -11.29 3.48 -0.77
CA GLU A 76 -12.37 2.54 -0.44
C GLU A 76 -13.63 2.91 -1.24
N ASN A 77 -14.59 1.99 -1.34
CA ASN A 77 -15.89 2.19 -1.98
C ASN A 77 -15.79 2.58 -3.47
N TYR A 78 -14.77 2.06 -4.17
CA TYR A 78 -14.58 2.28 -5.61
C TYR A 78 -15.24 1.18 -6.44
N GLU A 79 -15.68 0.09 -5.81
CA GLU A 79 -16.24 -1.10 -6.45
C GLU A 79 -17.51 -0.78 -7.24
N GLU A 80 -18.37 0.11 -6.72
CA GLU A 80 -19.59 0.56 -7.41
C GLU A 80 -19.28 1.29 -8.72
N ILE A 81 -18.11 1.90 -8.83
CA ILE A 81 -17.67 2.59 -10.05
C ILE A 81 -17.27 1.56 -11.11
N ILE A 82 -16.68 0.42 -10.71
CA ILE A 82 -16.22 -0.62 -11.62
C ILE A 82 -17.37 -1.15 -12.46
N ASP A 83 -18.54 -1.39 -11.85
CA ASP A 83 -19.73 -1.88 -12.55
C ASP A 83 -20.31 -0.89 -13.55
N SER A 84 -19.91 0.39 -13.47
CA SER A 84 -20.38 1.47 -14.35
C SER A 84 -19.44 1.80 -15.52
N LEU A 85 -18.30 1.12 -15.63
CA LEU A 85 -17.29 1.28 -16.68
C LEU A 85 -17.57 0.41 -17.91
#